data_AF-A0A559GDV8-F1
#
_entry.id   AF-A0A559GDV8-F1
#
_cell.length_a   1.000
_cell.length_b   1.000
_cell.length_c   1.000
_cell.angle_alpha   90.00
_cell.angle_beta   90.00
_cell.angle_gamma   90.00
#
_symmetry.space_group_name_H-M   'P 1'
#
loop_
_entity.id
_entity.type
_entity.pdbx_description
1 polymer ?
#
loop_
_entity_poly.entity_id
_entity_poly.type
_entity_poly.pdbx_seq_one_letter_code
_entity_poly.pdbx_strand_id
1 'polypeptide(L)'
;YEIIRQSTSKRISEKRIAYLTDKLIKLAKQSFCAVKKTSPMLEEVRYYAQELLRLSERRQVVLNDMVALAQPLPEYDILRSIPGIAETTATSIIGELGDIRRFQSSNQINAFIGIDLRHYESGKFLAKEHITKRGNPYARKILFKCIHNIASASHTNPCHIADFYEKRKRQSTIASTKPHAIASIHRLIRTMYYLITHNKLYDYSLTQNR
;
A
#
# COMPACT_ATOMS: atom_id res chain seq x y z
N TYR A 1 17.79 -27.70 7.55
CA TYR A 1 17.17 -26.45 8.02
C TYR A 1 18.10 -25.25 7.86
N GLU A 2 19.38 -25.36 8.24
CA GLU A 2 20.36 -24.25 8.13
C GLU A 2 20.57 -23.72 6.71
N ILE A 3 20.65 -24.60 5.71
CA ILE A 3 20.82 -24.19 4.31
C ILE A 3 19.67 -23.28 3.83
N ILE A 4 18.42 -23.60 4.17
CA ILE A 4 17.23 -22.81 3.79
C ILE A 4 17.16 -21.49 4.58
N ARG A 5 17.65 -21.50 5.83
CA ARG A 5 17.78 -20.30 6.66
C ARG A 5 18.82 -19.34 6.07
N GLN A 6 19.98 -19.85 5.66
CA GLN A 6 21.05 -19.06 5.05
C GLN A 6 20.70 -18.57 3.64
N SER A 7 19.89 -19.31 2.90
CA SER A 7 19.47 -18.92 1.55
C SER A 7 18.35 -17.87 1.51
N THR A 8 17.82 -17.44 2.66
CA THR A 8 16.67 -16.52 2.73
C THR A 8 17.06 -15.24 3.46
N SER A 9 16.97 -14.10 2.77
CA SER A 9 17.20 -12.77 3.36
C SER A 9 16.04 -12.26 4.24
N LYS A 10 14.93 -13.01 4.32
CA LYS A 10 13.75 -12.65 5.12
C LYS A 10 13.91 -13.07 6.58
N ARG A 11 13.50 -12.19 7.50
CA ARG A 11 13.36 -12.52 8.92
C ARG A 11 12.14 -13.44 9.12
N ILE A 12 12.40 -14.73 9.35
CA ILE A 12 11.37 -15.75 9.59
C ILE A 12 11.69 -16.43 10.92
N SER A 13 10.66 -16.71 11.73
CA SER A 13 10.87 -17.41 13.02
C SER A 13 11.32 -18.85 12.81
N GLU A 14 12.10 -19.39 13.75
CA GLU A 14 12.65 -20.75 13.65
C GLU A 14 11.55 -21.82 13.52
N LYS A 15 10.47 -21.68 14.29
CA LYS A 15 9.29 -22.54 14.20
C LYS A 15 8.68 -22.56 12.79
N ARG A 16 8.63 -21.39 12.14
CA ARG A 16 8.06 -21.28 10.78
C ARG A 16 9.02 -21.79 9.72
N ILE A 17 10.33 -21.61 9.87
CA ILE A 17 11.34 -22.20 8.97
C ILE A 17 11.28 -23.73 9.04
N ALA A 18 11.18 -24.29 10.25
CA ALA A 18 11.06 -25.72 10.44
C ALA A 18 9.81 -26.29 9.74
N TYR A 19 8.66 -25.66 9.97
CA TYR A 19 7.41 -26.02 9.30
C TYR A 19 7.50 -25.95 7.77
N LEU A 20 8.04 -24.86 7.22
CA LEU A 20 8.14 -24.69 5.76
C LEU A 20 9.12 -25.68 5.13
N THR A 21 10.21 -25.99 5.82
CA THR A 21 11.20 -26.97 5.35
C THR A 21 10.61 -28.38 5.32
N ASP A 22 9.93 -28.80 6.40
CA ASP A 22 9.24 -30.10 6.44
C ASP A 22 8.18 -30.20 5.34
N LYS A 23 7.40 -29.13 5.15
CA LYS A 23 6.41 -29.05 4.06
C LYS A 23 7.07 -29.16 2.67
N LEU A 24 8.18 -28.48 2.43
CA LEU A 24 8.93 -28.56 1.19
C LEU A 24 9.47 -29.98 0.93
N ILE A 25 10.02 -30.64 1.94
CA ILE A 25 10.51 -32.02 1.82
C ILE A 25 9.36 -32.99 1.50
N LYS A 26 8.21 -32.85 2.18
CA LYS A 26 7.01 -33.65 1.91
C LYS A 26 6.53 -33.48 0.46
N LEU A 27 6.45 -32.23 -0.01
CA LEU A 27 6.06 -31.93 -1.39
C LEU A 27 7.09 -32.46 -2.40
N ALA A 28 8.39 -32.32 -2.12
CA ALA A 28 9.45 -32.81 -2.99
C ALA A 28 9.39 -34.33 -3.18
N LYS A 29 9.02 -35.09 -2.13
CA LYS A 29 8.81 -36.54 -2.21
C LYS A 29 7.60 -36.94 -3.06
N GLN A 30 6.61 -36.07 -3.18
CA GLN A 30 5.37 -36.31 -3.95
C GLN A 30 5.45 -35.75 -5.38
N SER A 31 6.37 -34.83 -5.63
CA SER A 31 6.53 -34.20 -6.94
C SER A 31 7.41 -35.05 -7.87
N PHE A 32 7.00 -35.17 -9.13
CA PHE A 32 7.82 -35.75 -10.18
C PHE A 32 8.44 -34.63 -11.04
N CYS A 33 9.73 -34.74 -11.38
CA CYS A 33 10.40 -33.76 -12.22
C CYS A 33 9.96 -33.93 -13.68
N ALA A 34 9.31 -32.91 -14.25
CA ALA A 34 8.96 -32.90 -15.67
C ALA A 34 10.20 -32.80 -16.59
N VAL A 35 11.30 -32.24 -16.08
CA VAL A 35 12.51 -31.97 -16.87
C VAL A 35 13.76 -32.48 -16.12
N LYS A 36 14.72 -33.05 -16.85
CA LYS A 36 16.00 -33.52 -16.31
C LYS A 36 16.84 -32.36 -15.77
N LYS A 37 17.60 -32.60 -14.69
CA LYS A 37 18.47 -31.59 -14.04
C LYS A 37 19.47 -30.90 -14.98
N THR A 38 19.92 -31.59 -16.02
CA THR A 38 20.89 -31.10 -17.02
C THR A 38 20.25 -30.42 -18.22
N SER A 39 18.92 -30.24 -18.25
CA SER A 39 18.25 -29.60 -19.37
C SER A 39 18.62 -28.12 -19.45
N PRO A 40 18.82 -27.58 -20.68
CA PRO A 40 18.96 -26.14 -20.90
C PRO A 40 17.81 -25.31 -20.32
N MET A 41 16.61 -25.88 -20.19
CA MET A 41 15.47 -25.18 -19.58
C MET A 41 15.72 -24.85 -18.10
N LEU A 42 16.48 -25.69 -17.36
CA LEU A 42 16.86 -25.37 -15.99
C LEU A 42 17.90 -24.26 -15.91
N GLU A 43 18.84 -24.19 -16.86
CA GLU A 43 19.80 -23.08 -16.98
C GLU A 43 19.04 -21.75 -17.10
N GLU A 44 18.05 -21.70 -18.00
CA GLU A 44 17.27 -20.50 -18.27
C GLU A 44 16.42 -20.06 -17.05
N VAL A 45 15.76 -21.00 -16.38
CA VAL A 45 15.01 -20.70 -15.14
C VAL A 45 15.93 -20.18 -14.05
N ARG A 46 17.13 -20.75 -13.87
CA ARG A 46 18.12 -20.25 -12.89
C ARG A 46 18.58 -18.84 -13.24
N TYR A 47 18.82 -18.56 -14.53
CA TYR A 47 19.19 -17.23 -15.00
C TYR A 47 18.12 -16.19 -14.65
N TYR A 48 16.85 -16.43 -15.00
CA TYR A 48 15.77 -15.48 -14.66
C TYR A 48 15.55 -15.35 -13.15
N ALA A 49 15.73 -16.43 -12.38
CA ALA A 49 15.64 -16.36 -10.92
C ALA A 49 16.74 -15.46 -10.34
N GLN A 50 17.97 -15.56 -10.82
CA GLN A 50 19.08 -14.68 -10.42
C GLN A 50 18.80 -13.23 -10.84
N GLU A 51 18.28 -13.01 -12.04
CA GLU A 51 17.96 -11.68 -12.53
C GLU A 51 16.84 -11.02 -11.71
N LEU A 52 15.82 -11.79 -11.32
CA LEU A 52 14.77 -11.32 -10.42
C LEU A 52 15.31 -10.91 -9.04
N LEU A 53 16.29 -11.66 -8.51
CA LEU A 53 16.96 -11.31 -7.25
C LEU A 53 17.74 -10.00 -7.41
N ARG A 54 18.55 -9.88 -8.46
CA ARG A 54 19.33 -8.67 -8.78
C ARG A 54 18.43 -7.44 -8.92
N LEU A 55 17.32 -7.55 -9.64
CA LEU A 55 16.35 -6.46 -9.80
C LEU A 55 15.65 -6.10 -8.48
N SER A 56 15.40 -7.10 -7.63
CA SER A 56 14.80 -6.88 -6.31
C SER A 56 15.74 -6.11 -5.37
N GLU A 57 17.03 -6.43 -5.39
CA GLU A 57 18.08 -5.72 -4.64
C GLU A 57 18.25 -4.30 -5.16
N ARG A 58 18.36 -4.12 -6.48
CA ARG A 58 18.45 -2.78 -7.10
C ARG A 58 17.24 -1.92 -6.74
N ARG A 59 16.02 -2.48 -6.73
CA ARG A 59 14.82 -1.77 -6.29
C ARG A 59 14.94 -1.29 -4.84
N GLN A 60 15.52 -2.11 -3.95
CA GLN A 60 15.69 -1.74 -2.55
C GLN A 60 16.68 -0.59 -2.39
N VAL A 61 17.78 -0.58 -3.15
CA VAL A 61 18.74 0.54 -3.15
C VAL A 61 18.06 1.84 -3.57
N VAL A 62 17.36 1.82 -4.71
CA VAL A 62 16.64 3.01 -5.21
C VAL A 62 15.59 3.49 -4.19
N LEU A 63 14.88 2.58 -3.52
CA LEU A 63 13.93 2.97 -2.48
C LEU A 63 14.60 3.65 -1.29
N ASN A 64 15.78 3.17 -0.87
CA ASN A 64 16.53 3.80 0.22
C ASN A 64 17.01 5.20 -0.19
N ASP A 65 17.46 5.38 -1.44
CA ASP A 65 17.86 6.69 -1.96
C ASP A 65 16.66 7.65 -2.00
N MET A 66 15.49 7.17 -2.44
CA MET A 66 14.25 7.96 -2.42
C MET A 66 13.85 8.37 -1.00
N VAL A 67 14.01 7.47 -0.01
CA VAL A 67 13.74 7.77 1.39
C VAL A 67 14.70 8.85 1.90
N ALA A 68 15.99 8.76 1.59
CA ALA A 68 16.98 9.76 1.98
C ALA A 68 16.67 11.15 1.40
N LEU A 69 16.16 11.21 0.16
CA LEU A 69 15.71 12.46 -0.46
C LEU A 69 14.40 13.00 0.14
N ALA A 70 13.52 12.12 0.62
CA ALA A 70 12.23 12.51 1.18
C ALA A 70 12.32 12.94 2.66
N GLN A 71 13.23 12.35 3.45
CA GLN A 71 13.44 12.66 4.87
C GLN A 71 13.57 14.15 5.24
N PRO A 72 14.32 14.99 4.50
CA PRO A 72 14.44 16.41 4.83
C PRO A 72 13.19 17.24 4.53
N LEU A 73 12.18 16.68 3.85
CA LEU A 73 10.96 17.39 3.50
C LEU A 73 10.02 17.49 4.71
N PRO A 74 9.39 18.65 4.97
CA PRO A 74 8.49 18.81 6.11
C PRO A 74 7.25 17.90 6.02
N GLU A 75 6.82 17.53 4.81
CA GLU A 75 5.68 16.64 4.64
C GLU A 75 5.97 15.21 5.10
N TYR A 76 7.24 14.80 5.14
CA TYR A 76 7.64 13.43 5.46
C TYR A 76 7.23 13.04 6.89
N ASP A 77 7.59 13.86 7.87
CA ASP A 77 7.27 13.61 9.27
C ASP A 77 5.77 13.76 9.55
N ILE A 78 5.11 14.70 8.87
CA ILE A 78 3.65 14.88 8.94
C ILE A 78 2.94 13.62 8.44
N LEU A 79 3.34 13.07 7.30
CA LEU A 79 2.73 11.86 6.76
C LEU A 79 3.00 10.65 7.67
N ARG A 80 4.22 10.51 8.18
CA ARG A 80 4.60 9.44 9.11
C ARG A 80 3.86 9.50 10.46
N SER A 81 3.41 10.68 10.89
CA SER A 81 2.64 10.80 12.13
C SER A 81 1.27 10.12 12.05
N ILE A 82 0.76 9.88 10.84
CA ILE A 82 -0.49 9.14 10.63
C ILE A 82 -0.24 7.64 10.86
N PRO A 83 -0.93 7.00 11.83
CA PRO A 83 -0.75 5.58 12.11
C PRO A 83 -0.95 4.70 10.87
N GLY A 84 0.02 3.83 10.56
CA GLY A 84 -0.01 2.95 9.39
C GLY A 84 0.68 3.51 8.14
N ILE A 85 1.17 4.75 8.18
CA ILE A 85 2.06 5.31 7.16
C ILE A 85 3.53 5.14 7.62
N ALA A 86 4.22 4.21 6.97
CA ALA A 86 5.66 3.99 7.15
C ALA A 86 6.49 4.75 6.11
N GLU A 87 7.82 4.74 6.26
CA GLU A 87 8.79 5.46 5.43
C GLU A 87 8.59 5.25 3.92
N THR A 88 8.43 4.00 3.49
CA THR A 88 8.23 3.67 2.07
C THR A 88 6.90 4.18 1.54
N THR A 89 5.83 4.14 2.35
CA THR A 89 4.51 4.66 1.98
C THR A 89 4.52 6.18 1.91
N ALA A 90 5.12 6.86 2.90
CA ALA A 90 5.27 8.32 2.91
C ALA A 90 6.06 8.80 1.68
N THR A 91 7.21 8.17 1.42
CA THR A 91 8.06 8.45 0.25
C THR A 91 7.31 8.22 -1.06
N SER A 92 6.54 7.14 -1.17
CA SER A 92 5.74 6.85 -2.36
C SER A 92 4.62 7.88 -2.57
N ILE A 93 3.99 8.35 -1.49
CA ILE A 93 2.97 9.39 -1.56
C ILE A 93 3.58 10.71 -2.04
N ILE A 94 4.72 11.11 -1.46
CA ILE A 94 5.44 12.33 -1.85
C ILE A 94 5.89 12.25 -3.31
N GLY A 95 6.47 11.12 -3.73
CA GLY A 95 6.94 10.92 -5.10
C GLY A 95 5.83 10.97 -6.16
N GLU A 96 4.63 10.49 -5.83
CA GLU A 96 3.51 10.42 -6.79
C GLU A 96 2.64 11.67 -6.81
N LEU A 97 2.44 12.33 -5.66
CA LEU A 97 1.61 13.54 -5.57
C LEU A 97 2.43 14.82 -5.76
N GLY A 98 3.74 14.77 -5.49
CA GLY A 98 4.60 15.93 -5.40
C GLY A 98 4.22 16.82 -4.22
N ASP A 99 4.49 18.12 -4.36
CA ASP A 99 4.04 19.11 -3.39
C ASP A 99 2.51 19.19 -3.37
N ILE A 100 1.91 18.80 -2.24
CA ILE A 100 0.46 18.81 -2.03
C ILE A 100 -0.08 20.24 -1.92
N ARG A 101 0.77 21.23 -1.61
CA ARG A 101 0.38 22.65 -1.50
C ARG A 101 0.05 23.28 -2.86
N ARG A 102 0.44 22.65 -3.97
CA ARG A 102 0.08 23.11 -5.33
C ARG A 102 -1.41 22.98 -5.64
N PHE A 103 -2.13 22.13 -4.89
CA PHE A 103 -3.56 21.95 -5.05
C PHE A 103 -4.30 22.97 -4.20
N GLN A 104 -5.33 23.62 -4.74
CA GLN A 104 -6.16 24.57 -4.00
C GLN A 104 -7.18 23.90 -3.09
N SER A 105 -7.47 22.61 -3.32
CA SER A 105 -8.37 21.83 -2.47
C SER A 105 -8.09 20.34 -2.52
N SER A 106 -8.52 19.61 -1.49
CA SER A 106 -8.48 18.15 -1.45
C SER A 106 -9.25 17.50 -2.62
N ASN A 107 -10.26 18.18 -3.16
CA ASN A 107 -11.03 17.67 -4.29
C ASN A 107 -10.21 17.67 -5.59
N GLN A 108 -9.29 18.62 -5.77
CA GLN A 108 -8.36 18.61 -6.89
C GLN A 108 -7.40 17.41 -6.81
N ILE A 109 -6.98 17.03 -5.59
CA ILE A 109 -6.19 15.82 -5.38
C ILE A 109 -7.01 14.57 -5.75
N ASN A 110 -8.28 14.50 -5.33
CA ASN A 110 -9.18 13.39 -5.69
C ASN A 110 -9.31 13.23 -7.22
N ALA A 111 -9.46 14.35 -7.94
CA ALA A 111 -9.51 14.37 -9.41
C ALA A 111 -8.16 13.96 -10.03
N PHE A 112 -7.04 14.46 -9.48
CA PHE A 112 -5.69 14.10 -9.92
C PHE A 112 -5.41 12.59 -9.81
N ILE A 113 -5.89 11.93 -8.77
CA ILE A 113 -5.75 10.46 -8.62
C ILE A 113 -6.90 9.66 -9.28
N GLY A 114 -7.97 10.32 -9.71
CA GLY A 114 -9.12 9.72 -10.38
C GLY A 114 -10.01 8.87 -9.47
N ILE A 115 -10.28 9.34 -8.25
CA ILE A 115 -11.27 8.75 -7.32
C ILE A 115 -12.56 9.56 -7.20
N ASP A 116 -12.67 10.66 -7.91
CA ASP A 116 -13.90 11.41 -8.09
C ASP A 116 -14.98 10.53 -8.72
N LEU A 117 -16.23 10.73 -8.29
CA LEU A 117 -17.36 9.95 -8.78
C LEU A 117 -17.80 10.49 -10.14
N ARG A 118 -17.91 9.58 -11.11
CA ARG A 118 -18.53 9.84 -12.40
C ARG A 118 -20.02 9.61 -12.25
N HIS A 119 -20.79 10.69 -12.38
CA HIS A 119 -22.23 10.63 -12.56
C HIS A 119 -22.54 10.50 -14.05
N TYR A 120 -23.34 9.51 -14.45
CA TYR A 120 -23.81 9.35 -15.82
C TYR A 120 -25.34 9.27 -15.79
N GLU A 121 -25.96 10.34 -16.26
CA GLU A 121 -27.40 10.49 -16.38
C GLU A 121 -27.73 10.69 -17.86
N SER A 122 -28.55 9.82 -18.42
CA SER A 122 -29.10 10.01 -19.77
C SER A 122 -30.61 9.82 -19.75
N GLY A 123 -31.36 10.92 -19.71
CA GLY A 123 -32.82 11.01 -19.89
C GLY A 123 -33.67 10.20 -18.90
N LYS A 124 -33.63 8.88 -18.98
CA LYS A 124 -34.37 7.91 -18.14
C LYS A 124 -33.47 6.91 -17.40
N PHE A 125 -32.15 7.00 -17.56
CA PHE A 125 -31.20 6.07 -16.95
C PHE A 125 -30.22 6.79 -16.03
N LEU A 126 -30.28 6.45 -14.74
CA LEU A 126 -29.28 6.80 -13.73
C LEU A 126 -28.35 5.60 -13.57
N ALA A 127 -27.12 5.72 -14.08
CA ALA A 127 -26.11 4.69 -13.90
C ALA A 127 -25.60 4.68 -12.45
N LYS A 128 -25.17 3.51 -11.96
CA LYS A 128 -24.44 3.44 -10.69
C LYS A 128 -23.16 4.27 -10.79
N GLU A 129 -22.92 5.09 -9.77
CA GLU A 129 -21.74 5.94 -9.72
C GLU A 129 -20.47 5.09 -9.62
N HIS A 130 -19.49 5.42 -10.45
CA HIS A 130 -18.18 4.77 -10.46
C HIS A 130 -17.10 5.82 -10.39
N ILE A 131 -15.96 5.49 -9.78
CA ILE A 131 -14.80 6.37 -9.86
C ILE A 131 -14.37 6.58 -11.31
N THR A 132 -13.91 7.79 -11.66
CA THR A 132 -13.54 8.13 -13.05
C THR A 132 -12.39 7.29 -13.58
N LYS A 133 -11.42 6.98 -12.71
CA LYS A 133 -10.14 6.31 -13.04
C LYS A 133 -9.25 7.03 -14.06
N ARG A 134 -9.50 8.30 -14.36
CA ARG A 134 -8.75 9.10 -15.35
C ARG A 134 -7.48 9.78 -14.80
N GLY A 135 -7.19 9.61 -13.51
CA GLY A 135 -6.01 10.18 -12.84
C GLY A 135 -4.86 9.18 -12.63
N ASN A 136 -3.92 9.52 -11.77
CA ASN A 136 -2.72 8.73 -11.49
C ASN A 136 -3.06 7.33 -10.90
N PRO A 137 -2.85 6.22 -11.64
CA PRO A 137 -3.16 4.87 -11.17
C PRO A 137 -2.20 4.38 -10.07
N TYR A 138 -0.96 4.85 -10.05
CA TYR A 138 0.04 4.48 -9.04
C TYR A 138 -0.27 5.12 -7.69
N ALA A 139 -0.52 6.44 -7.66
CA ALA A 139 -0.96 7.15 -6.46
C ALA A 139 -2.19 6.49 -5.83
N ARG A 140 -3.20 6.17 -6.65
CA ARG A 140 -4.40 5.47 -6.19
C ARG A 140 -4.10 4.07 -5.63
N LYS A 141 -3.20 3.31 -6.24
CA LYS A 141 -2.79 1.98 -5.74
C LYS A 141 -2.06 2.10 -4.40
N ILE A 142 -1.19 3.10 -4.24
CA ILE A 142 -0.47 3.38 -3.00
C ILE A 142 -1.46 3.76 -1.90
N LEU A 143 -2.35 4.71 -2.16
CA LEU A 143 -3.37 5.15 -1.21
C LEU A 143 -4.33 4.02 -0.82
N PHE A 144 -4.73 3.16 -1.77
CA PHE A 144 -5.55 1.99 -1.48
C PHE A 144 -4.84 1.02 -0.52
N LYS A 145 -3.56 0.72 -0.76
CA LYS A 145 -2.75 -0.08 0.18
C LYS A 145 -2.56 0.62 1.52
N CYS A 146 -2.41 1.93 1.51
CA CYS A 146 -2.26 2.76 2.70
C CYS A 146 -3.48 2.61 3.63
N ILE A 147 -4.70 2.62 3.09
CA ILE A 147 -5.92 2.39 3.89
C ILE A 147 -5.88 1.02 4.58
N HIS A 148 -5.44 -0.03 3.89
CA HIS A 148 -5.30 -1.35 4.50
C HIS A 148 -4.23 -1.39 5.59
N ASN A 149 -3.11 -0.70 5.40
CA ASN A 149 -2.07 -0.58 6.42
C ASN A 149 -2.58 0.18 7.66
N ILE A 150 -3.28 1.30 7.46
CA ILE A 150 -3.93 2.09 8.52
C ILE A 150 -4.94 1.23 9.28
N ALA A 151 -5.79 0.48 8.57
CA ALA A 151 -6.77 -0.42 9.18
C ALA A 151 -6.10 -1.58 9.95
N SER A 152 -4.96 -2.09 9.48
CA SER A 152 -4.20 -3.13 10.20
C SER A 152 -3.50 -2.57 11.44
N ALA A 153 -3.04 -1.32 11.39
CA ALA A 153 -2.33 -0.66 12.49
C ALA A 153 -3.27 -0.15 13.59
N SER A 154 -4.57 0.01 13.29
CA SER A 154 -5.57 0.55 14.22
C SER A 154 -5.75 -0.27 15.50
N HIS A 155 -5.38 -1.56 15.47
CA HIS A 155 -5.38 -2.43 16.66
C HIS A 155 -4.38 -1.99 17.74
N THR A 156 -3.31 -1.30 17.35
CA THR A 156 -2.27 -0.82 18.28
C THR A 156 -2.32 0.70 18.40
N ASN A 157 -2.53 1.41 17.29
CA ASN A 157 -2.49 2.86 17.23
C ASN A 157 -3.81 3.41 16.64
N PRO A 158 -4.68 4.06 17.43
CA PRO A 158 -5.99 4.50 16.97
C PRO A 158 -5.89 5.56 15.86
N CYS A 159 -6.80 5.49 14.89
CA CYS A 159 -6.80 6.38 13.73
C CYS A 159 -8.21 6.64 13.19
N HIS A 160 -8.57 7.92 13.03
CA HIS A 160 -9.86 8.38 12.51
C HIS A 160 -10.19 7.84 11.12
N ILE A 161 -9.17 7.56 10.31
CA ILE A 161 -9.32 6.98 8.98
C ILE A 161 -9.71 5.50 9.09
N ALA A 162 -9.11 4.76 10.02
CA ALA A 162 -9.48 3.37 10.30
C ALA A 162 -10.90 3.27 10.88
N ASP A 163 -11.26 4.15 11.81
CA ASP A 163 -12.60 4.16 12.42
C ASP A 163 -13.68 4.43 11.38
N PHE A 164 -13.42 5.36 10.46
CA PHE A 164 -14.32 5.63 9.34
C PHE A 164 -14.46 4.42 8.41
N TYR A 165 -13.34 3.76 8.08
CA TYR A 165 -13.34 2.56 7.25
C TYR A 165 -14.16 1.43 7.89
N GLU A 166 -13.91 1.13 9.16
CA GLU A 166 -14.63 0.09 9.90
C GLU A 166 -16.11 0.44 10.12
N LYS A 167 -16.44 1.69 10.42
CA LYS A 167 -17.83 2.16 10.52
C LYS A 167 -18.58 1.92 9.20
N ARG A 168 -17.98 2.29 8.07
CA ARG A 168 -18.59 2.06 6.74
C ARG A 168 -18.73 0.58 6.41
N LYS A 169 -17.74 -0.24 6.76
CA LYS A 169 -17.78 -1.69 6.57
C LYS A 169 -18.92 -2.33 7.37
N ARG A 170 -19.16 -1.89 8.61
CA ARG A 170 -20.27 -2.37 9.46
C ARG A 170 -21.65 -1.92 8.98
N GLN A 171 -21.75 -0.69 8.47
CA GLN A 171 -23.02 -0.11 8.01
C GLN A 171 -23.45 -0.59 6.62
N SER A 172 -22.55 -1.19 5.86
CA SER A 172 -22.82 -1.55 4.46
C SER A 172 -23.37 -2.96 4.33
N THR A 173 -24.42 -3.10 3.53
CA THR A 173 -24.93 -4.40 3.07
C THR A 173 -24.06 -5.01 1.96
N ILE A 174 -23.09 -4.26 1.43
CA ILE A 174 -22.23 -4.67 0.32
C ILE A 174 -21.03 -5.45 0.87
N ALA A 175 -20.88 -6.71 0.44
CA ALA A 175 -19.76 -7.56 0.84
C ALA A 175 -18.39 -7.05 0.37
N SER A 176 -18.34 -6.24 -0.69
CA SER A 176 -17.08 -5.70 -1.22
C SER A 176 -16.55 -4.56 -0.37
N THR A 177 -15.29 -4.68 0.08
CA THR A 177 -14.58 -3.64 0.85
C THR A 177 -14.02 -2.50 0.00
N LYS A 178 -13.99 -2.66 -1.33
CA LYS A 178 -13.38 -1.69 -2.25
C LYS A 178 -14.03 -0.31 -2.18
N PRO A 179 -15.36 -0.16 -2.19
CA PRO A 179 -15.99 1.16 -2.10
C PRO A 179 -15.71 1.86 -0.77
N HIS A 180 -15.65 1.11 0.34
CA HIS A 180 -15.31 1.67 1.66
C HIS A 180 -13.88 2.15 1.71
N ALA A 181 -12.94 1.41 1.10
CA ALA A 181 -11.56 1.84 0.96
C ALA A 181 -11.45 3.12 0.13
N ILE A 182 -12.13 3.21 -1.03
CA ILE A 182 -12.14 4.44 -1.86
C ILE A 182 -12.68 5.65 -1.08
N ALA A 183 -13.78 5.49 -0.34
CA ALA A 183 -14.31 6.56 0.50
C ALA A 183 -13.31 6.98 1.61
N SER A 184 -12.57 6.00 2.16
CA SER A 184 -11.54 6.26 3.17
C SER A 184 -10.31 6.95 2.59
N ILE A 185 -9.96 6.69 1.33
CA ILE A 185 -8.91 7.44 0.62
C ILE A 185 -9.28 8.93 0.54
N HIS A 186 -10.53 9.25 0.19
CA HIS A 186 -10.96 10.66 0.19
C HIS A 186 -10.79 11.29 1.57
N ARG A 187 -11.20 10.61 2.65
CA ARG A 187 -11.00 11.12 4.01
C ARG A 187 -9.51 11.29 4.36
N LEU A 188 -8.67 10.34 3.98
CA LEU A 188 -7.22 10.41 4.16
C LEU A 188 -6.61 11.62 3.43
N ILE A 189 -6.99 11.86 2.17
CA ILE A 189 -6.50 13.01 1.38
C ILE A 189 -6.87 14.33 2.04
N ARG A 190 -8.10 14.45 2.56
CA ARG A 190 -8.53 15.65 3.30
C ARG A 190 -7.68 15.89 4.54
N THR A 191 -7.40 14.83 5.29
CA THR A 191 -6.53 14.90 6.48
C THR A 191 -5.11 15.29 6.09
N MET A 192 -4.50 14.63 5.12
CA MET A 192 -3.14 14.93 4.64
C MET A 192 -3.02 16.38 4.16
N TYR A 193 -3.98 16.83 3.34
CA TYR A 193 -4.01 18.21 2.83
C TYR A 193 -4.09 19.22 3.98
N TYR A 194 -4.96 19.00 4.97
CA TYR A 194 -5.07 19.88 6.12
C TYR A 194 -3.77 19.93 6.94
N LEU A 195 -3.21 18.76 7.27
CA LEU A 195 -2.01 18.65 8.10
C LEU A 195 -0.79 19.30 7.43
N ILE A 196 -0.59 19.06 6.13
CA ILE A 196 0.55 19.61 5.38
C ILE A 196 0.42 21.13 5.23
N THR A 197 -0.76 21.63 4.86
CA THR A 197 -0.97 23.08 4.68
C THR A 197 -0.83 23.86 6.00
N HIS A 198 -1.14 23.25 7.14
CA HIS A 198 -1.00 23.88 8.46
C HIS A 198 0.26 23.48 9.21
N ASN A 199 1.14 22.67 8.61
CA ASN A 199 2.35 22.14 9.22
C ASN A 199 2.10 21.49 10.61
N LYS A 200 1.08 20.64 10.71
CA LYS A 200 0.68 19.96 11.95
C LYS A 200 0.89 18.45 11.86
N LEU A 201 1.33 17.85 12.95
CA LEU A 201 1.33 16.39 13.10
C LEU A 201 -0.09 15.89 13.33
N TYR A 202 -0.34 14.65 12.92
CA TYR A 202 -1.59 13.96 13.17
C TYR A 202 -1.74 13.68 14.67
N ASP A 203 -2.88 14.07 15.22
CA ASP A 203 -3.26 13.78 16.59
C ASP A 203 -4.72 13.26 16.60
N TYR A 204 -4.91 12.13 17.27
CA TYR A 204 -6.20 11.49 17.41
C TYR A 204 -7.11 12.22 18.40
N SER A 205 -6.55 12.91 19.41
CA SER A 205 -7.30 13.54 20.50
C SER A 205 -8.03 14.82 20.10
N LEU A 206 -7.54 15.53 19.08
CA LEU A 206 -8.04 16.86 18.67
C LEU A 206 -9.52 16.91 18.25
N THR A 207 -10.14 15.77 17.94
CA THR A 207 -11.55 15.71 17.53
C THR A 207 -12.50 15.23 18.63
N GLN A 208 -12.01 14.89 19.83
CA GLN A 208 -12.89 14.56 20.97
C GLN A 208 -13.44 15.81 21.68
N ASN A 209 -12.89 16.99 21.39
CA ASN A 209 -13.26 18.26 22.02
C ASN A 209 -14.15 19.18 21.15
N ARG A 210 -14.99 18.63 20.27
CA ARG A 210 -16.02 19.39 19.56
C ARG A 210 -17.31 18.62 19.39
#